data_AF-A0A1B4XHQ3-F1
#
_entry.id   AF-A0A1B4XHQ3-F1
#
_cell.length_a   1.000
_cell.length_b   1.000
_cell.length_c   1.000
_cell.angle_alpha   90.00
_cell.angle_beta   90.00
_cell.angle_gamma   90.00
#
_symmetry.space_group_name_H-M   'P 1'
#
loop_
_entity.id
_entity.type
_entity.pdbx_description
1 polymer ?
#
loop_
_entity_poly.entity_id
_entity_poly.type
_entity_poly.pdbx_seq_one_letter_code
_entity_poly.pdbx_strand_id
1 'polypeptide(L)'
;MTKKISKRRKERARQRELAQDFSGVSLTPDGFHTFYTKFINLRFPMKIAHVLELRYLINHAVDHYKEPSPTPTYRQFRDSLQSALDSFGIDNQRHSERMLRILSMFRDIHYAHSIASRDAERQLREGMERNREDYAKAVRYGLFFIFAGVSFIVIWLATPSAHLIVKLLPALYCWFSLRYFHKLPALDKEHDKLTQGVNDVLRRRVNSLNWKTLIHKLALVLGYKRVAGVEVFDVDIDHEQINRSAYH
;
A
#
# COMPACT_ATOMS: atom_id res chain seq x y z
N MET A 1 -11.74 34.37 22.95
CA MET A 1 -10.91 33.73 21.90
C MET A 1 -10.15 32.46 22.35
N THR A 2 -9.96 32.23 23.66
CA THR A 2 -9.18 31.13 24.28
C THR A 2 -9.79 29.72 24.16
N LYS A 3 -11.12 29.56 24.14
CA LYS A 3 -11.79 28.24 24.03
C LYS A 3 -11.58 27.51 22.68
N LYS A 4 -11.33 28.22 21.57
CA LYS A 4 -11.07 27.61 20.25
C LYS A 4 -9.64 27.04 20.14
N ILE A 5 -8.68 27.65 20.84
CA ILE A 5 -7.27 27.21 20.86
C ILE A 5 -7.12 25.88 21.62
N SER A 6 -7.88 25.68 22.71
CA SER A 6 -7.83 24.43 23.48
C SER A 6 -8.40 23.23 22.72
N LYS A 7 -9.48 23.39 21.94
CA LYS A 7 -10.05 22.32 21.10
C LYS A 7 -9.07 21.85 20.02
N ARG A 8 -8.45 22.79 19.28
CA ARG A 8 -7.45 22.47 18.25
C ARG A 8 -6.22 21.77 18.83
N ARG A 9 -5.79 22.14 20.04
CA ARG A 9 -4.68 21.46 20.74
C ARG A 9 -5.04 20.03 21.14
N LYS A 10 -6.23 19.80 21.70
CA LYS A 10 -6.72 18.45 22.05
C LYS A 10 -6.86 17.55 20.83
N GLU A 11 -7.37 18.09 19.72
CA GLU A 11 -7.51 17.34 18.48
C GLU A 11 -6.15 16.96 17.87
N ARG A 12 -5.17 17.88 17.89
CA ARG A 12 -3.79 17.58 17.49
C ARG A 12 -3.13 16.53 18.39
N ALA A 13 -3.38 16.57 19.70
CA ALA A 13 -2.87 15.56 20.62
C ALA A 13 -3.46 14.18 20.34
N ARG A 14 -4.78 14.10 20.12
CA ARG A 14 -5.46 12.85 19.74
C ARG A 14 -5.00 12.31 18.38
N GLN A 15 -4.78 13.18 17.40
CA GLN A 15 -4.22 12.80 16.10
C GLN A 15 -2.79 12.26 16.23
N ARG A 16 -1.98 12.80 17.15
CA ARG A 16 -0.63 12.29 17.43
C ARG A 16 -0.67 10.91 18.08
N GLU A 17 -1.58 10.71 19.04
CA GLU A 17 -1.76 9.43 19.71
C GLU A 17 -2.22 8.34 18.72
N LEU A 18 -3.21 8.63 17.89
CA LEU A 18 -3.65 7.73 16.81
C LEU A 18 -2.54 7.44 15.77
N ALA A 19 -1.65 8.39 15.52
CA ALA A 19 -0.51 8.20 14.63
C ALA A 19 0.60 7.33 15.24
N GLN A 20 0.67 7.25 16.57
CA GLN A 20 1.63 6.44 17.32
C GLN A 20 1.10 5.05 17.69
N ASP A 21 -0.19 4.78 17.47
CA ASP A 21 -0.82 3.49 17.71
C ASP A 21 -0.47 2.46 16.60
N PHE A 22 0.12 1.34 17.03
CA PHE A 22 0.51 0.20 16.19
C PHE A 22 -0.35 -1.06 16.44
N SER A 23 -1.35 -1.01 17.31
CA SER A 23 -2.15 -2.17 17.76
C SER A 23 -2.90 -2.94 16.64
N GLY A 24 -3.04 -2.35 15.45
CA GLY A 24 -3.65 -2.99 14.27
C GLY A 24 -2.72 -3.14 13.06
N VAL A 25 -1.41 -2.96 13.23
CA VAL A 25 -0.44 -3.00 12.13
C VAL A 25 0.33 -4.32 12.16
N SER A 26 0.43 -5.02 11.03
CA SER A 26 1.22 -6.23 10.90
C SER A 26 2.51 -5.98 10.10
N LEU A 27 3.63 -6.58 10.55
CA LEU A 27 4.86 -6.69 9.76
C LEU A 27 4.73 -7.83 8.73
N THR A 28 3.83 -7.64 7.79
CA THR A 28 3.60 -8.54 6.66
C THR A 28 3.73 -7.78 5.34
N PRO A 29 3.95 -8.46 4.20
CA PRO A 29 4.03 -7.78 2.90
C PRO A 29 2.82 -6.89 2.61
N ASP A 30 1.60 -7.32 2.95
CA ASP A 30 0.37 -6.55 2.72
C ASP A 30 0.26 -5.30 3.63
N GLY A 31 0.65 -5.45 4.90
CA GLY A 31 0.63 -4.37 5.90
C GLY A 31 1.84 -3.42 5.83
N PHE A 32 2.84 -3.74 5.00
CA PHE A 32 4.15 -3.10 5.01
C PHE A 32 4.08 -1.59 4.75
N HIS A 33 3.27 -1.15 3.78
CA HIS A 33 3.13 0.27 3.46
C HIS A 33 2.67 1.09 4.67
N THR A 34 1.62 0.61 5.35
CA THR A 34 1.05 1.27 6.53
C THR A 34 2.06 1.29 7.67
N PHE A 35 2.72 0.16 7.92
CA PHE A 35 3.78 0.06 8.93
C PHE A 35 4.92 1.05 8.63
N TYR A 36 5.51 0.96 7.45
CA TYR A 36 6.68 1.74 7.05
C TYR A 36 6.38 3.25 7.07
N THR A 37 5.23 3.66 6.52
CA THR A 37 4.84 5.07 6.51
C THR A 37 4.58 5.61 7.92
N LYS A 38 3.96 4.83 8.82
CA LYS A 38 3.83 5.21 10.22
C LYS A 38 5.20 5.29 10.90
N PHE A 39 6.02 4.25 10.76
CA PHE A 39 7.34 4.15 11.38
C PHE A 39 8.27 5.30 10.96
N ILE A 40 8.38 5.58 9.67
CA ILE A 40 9.22 6.65 9.13
C ILE A 40 8.73 8.05 9.50
N ASN A 41 7.47 8.20 9.90
CA ASN A 41 6.88 9.46 10.36
C ASN A 41 6.75 9.57 11.89
N LEU A 42 7.16 8.56 12.66
CA LEU A 42 7.25 8.63 14.12
C LEU A 42 8.01 9.88 14.59
N ARG A 43 7.44 10.56 15.57
CA ARG A 43 8.05 11.72 16.23
C ARG A 43 8.29 11.36 17.69
N PHE A 44 9.46 11.70 18.19
CA PHE A 44 9.83 11.56 19.60
C PHE A 44 9.61 12.89 20.33
N PRO A 45 9.29 12.90 21.63
CA PRO A 45 9.05 11.73 22.50
C PRO A 45 7.80 10.92 22.14
N MET A 46 7.80 9.63 22.47
CA MET A 46 6.63 8.74 22.36
C MET A 46 6.22 8.19 23.73
N LYS A 47 4.93 7.89 23.92
CA LYS A 47 4.45 7.19 25.12
C LYS A 47 5.11 5.82 25.25
N ILE A 48 5.49 5.43 26.47
CA ILE A 48 6.13 4.14 26.74
C ILE A 48 5.28 2.96 26.25
N ALA A 49 3.97 2.99 26.46
CA ALA A 49 3.06 1.92 26.03
C ALA A 49 3.22 1.60 24.53
N HIS A 50 3.17 2.62 23.67
CA HIS A 50 3.34 2.44 22.22
C HIS A 50 4.75 1.98 21.83
N VAL A 51 5.78 2.38 22.60
CA VAL A 51 7.15 1.90 22.37
C VAL A 51 7.27 0.42 22.73
N LEU A 52 6.69 -0.02 23.84
CA LEU A 52 6.72 -1.43 24.24
C LEU A 52 5.95 -2.30 23.24
N GLU A 53 4.80 -1.86 22.75
CA GLU A 53 4.06 -2.52 21.68
C GLU A 53 4.89 -2.64 20.40
N LEU A 54 5.52 -1.54 19.97
CA LEU A 54 6.35 -1.52 18.77
C LEU A 54 7.59 -2.42 18.93
N ARG A 55 8.24 -2.41 20.10
CA ARG A 55 9.34 -3.32 20.44
C ARG A 55 8.89 -4.77 20.40
N TYR A 56 7.75 -5.07 21.01
CA TYR A 56 7.19 -6.41 21.04
C TYR A 56 6.94 -6.91 19.62
N LEU A 57 6.25 -6.11 18.79
CA LEU A 57 5.95 -6.43 17.41
C LEU A 57 7.21 -6.65 16.55
N ILE A 58 8.22 -5.79 16.68
CA ILE A 58 9.49 -5.94 15.95
C ILE A 58 10.22 -7.20 16.42
N ASN A 59 10.39 -7.38 17.73
CA ASN A 59 11.12 -8.53 18.26
C ASN A 59 10.43 -9.84 17.90
N HIS A 60 9.11 -9.92 18.08
CA HIS A 60 8.32 -11.09 17.72
C HIS A 60 8.47 -11.44 16.24
N ALA A 61 8.40 -10.46 15.34
CA ALA A 61 8.58 -10.70 13.90
C ALA A 61 10.00 -11.20 13.58
N VAL A 62 11.02 -10.64 14.22
CA VAL A 62 12.44 -10.97 14.00
C VAL A 62 12.79 -12.35 14.54
N ASP A 63 12.20 -12.73 15.67
CA ASP A 63 12.42 -14.05 16.27
C ASP A 63 11.87 -15.17 15.37
N HIS A 64 10.75 -14.92 14.69
CA HIS A 64 10.15 -15.85 13.72
C HIS A 64 10.76 -15.74 12.32
N TYR A 65 11.56 -14.71 12.04
CA TYR A 65 12.22 -14.53 10.75
C TYR A 65 13.39 -15.49 10.60
N LYS A 66 13.37 -16.28 9.51
CA LYS A 66 14.46 -17.15 9.09
C LYS A 66 15.36 -16.39 8.13
N GLU A 67 16.60 -16.16 8.53
CA GLU A 67 17.57 -15.51 7.65
C GLU A 67 17.81 -16.33 6.39
N PRO A 68 17.85 -15.69 5.20
CA PRO A 68 18.16 -16.38 3.95
C PRO A 68 19.60 -16.87 3.95
N SER A 69 19.84 -17.97 3.22
CA SER A 69 21.18 -18.55 3.07
C SER A 69 22.19 -17.51 2.59
N PRO A 70 23.45 -17.58 3.06
CA PRO A 70 24.45 -16.54 2.82
C PRO A 70 24.99 -16.59 1.37
N THR A 71 24.19 -16.04 0.45
CA THR A 71 24.58 -15.78 -0.94
C THR A 71 25.54 -14.59 -1.02
N PRO A 72 26.40 -14.50 -2.06
CA PRO A 72 27.35 -13.39 -2.21
C PRO A 72 26.69 -12.01 -2.15
N THR A 73 25.52 -11.84 -2.77
CA THR A 73 24.73 -10.60 -2.74
C THR A 73 24.20 -10.28 -1.34
N TYR A 74 23.79 -11.30 -0.57
CA TYR A 74 23.35 -11.10 0.81
C TYR A 74 24.50 -10.66 1.72
N ARG A 75 25.70 -11.20 1.52
CA ARG A 75 26.90 -10.81 2.28
C ARG A 75 27.24 -9.34 2.02
N GLN A 76 27.35 -8.92 0.76
CA GLN A 76 27.62 -7.52 0.40
C GLN A 76 26.60 -6.55 1.02
N PHE A 77 25.32 -6.92 1.01
CA PHE A 77 24.28 -6.12 1.68
C PHE A 77 24.50 -6.04 3.19
N ARG A 78 24.77 -7.16 3.84
CA ARG A 78 25.02 -7.22 5.29
C ARG A 78 26.24 -6.37 5.67
N ASP A 79 27.31 -6.43 4.89
CA ASP A 79 28.52 -5.64 5.12
C ASP A 79 28.25 -4.13 4.96
N SER A 80 27.45 -3.74 3.96
CA SER A 80 27.03 -2.35 3.78
C SER A 80 26.18 -1.83 4.93
N LEU A 81 25.29 -2.66 5.47
CA LEU A 81 24.49 -2.31 6.64
C LEU A 81 25.32 -2.26 7.91
N GLN A 82 26.29 -3.16 8.07
CA GLN A 82 27.19 -3.16 9.21
C GLN A 82 27.99 -1.86 9.26
N SER A 83 28.59 -1.47 8.13
CA SER A 83 29.30 -0.19 8.02
C SER A 83 28.40 1.01 8.33
N ALA A 84 27.15 0.98 7.88
CA ALA A 84 26.17 2.00 8.24
C ALA A 84 25.87 1.99 9.74
N LEU A 85 25.67 0.83 10.37
CA LEU A 85 25.41 0.70 11.81
C LEU A 85 26.56 1.21 12.67
N ASP A 86 27.80 0.91 12.28
CA ASP A 86 29.00 1.37 12.97
C ASP A 86 29.05 2.90 12.98
N SER A 87 28.65 3.56 11.89
CA SER A 87 28.58 5.02 11.82
C SER A 87 27.55 5.65 12.79
N PHE A 88 26.59 4.89 13.29
CA PHE A 88 25.58 5.38 14.23
C PHE A 88 25.97 5.26 15.71
N GLY A 89 27.10 4.61 16.01
CA GLY A 89 27.64 4.45 17.37
C GLY A 89 26.93 3.37 18.19
N ILE A 90 26.67 2.21 17.59
CA ILE A 90 26.13 1.04 18.30
C ILE A 90 27.32 0.16 18.72
N ASP A 91 27.82 0.38 19.93
CA ASP A 91 29.09 -0.23 20.37
C ASP A 91 28.95 -1.70 20.81
N ASN A 92 27.73 -2.14 21.14
CA ASN A 92 27.49 -3.52 21.59
C ASN A 92 27.26 -4.47 20.41
N GLN A 93 28.14 -5.45 20.25
CA GLN A 93 28.07 -6.47 19.19
C GLN A 93 26.74 -7.23 19.16
N ARG A 94 26.13 -7.53 20.32
CA ARG A 94 24.82 -8.19 20.34
C ARG A 94 23.70 -7.31 19.78
N HIS A 95 23.79 -6.00 20.03
CA HIS A 95 22.81 -5.04 19.51
C HIS A 95 23.00 -4.81 18.02
N SER A 96 24.24 -4.77 17.53
CA SER A 96 24.52 -4.64 16.09
C SER A 96 24.06 -5.88 15.32
N GLU A 97 24.35 -7.09 15.81
CA GLU A 97 23.86 -8.34 15.20
C GLU A 97 22.34 -8.42 15.17
N ARG A 98 21.67 -8.07 16.28
CA ARG A 98 20.20 -8.04 16.33
C ARG A 98 19.63 -7.00 15.38
N MET A 99 20.23 -5.81 15.32
CA MET A 99 19.81 -4.75 14.40
C MET A 99 20.00 -5.16 12.94
N LEU A 100 21.10 -5.82 12.60
CA LEU A 100 21.32 -6.39 11.26
C LEU A 100 20.21 -7.37 10.88
N ARG A 101 19.83 -8.27 11.78
CA ARG A 101 18.74 -9.24 11.55
C ARG A 101 17.38 -8.54 11.37
N ILE A 102 17.14 -7.46 12.10
CA ILE A 102 15.94 -6.63 11.92
C ILE A 102 15.94 -6.00 10.53
N LEU A 103 17.05 -5.39 10.13
CA LEU A 103 17.17 -4.71 8.84
C LEU A 103 17.09 -5.66 7.64
N SER A 104 17.64 -6.88 7.76
CA SER A 104 17.48 -7.92 6.73
C SER A 104 16.03 -8.37 6.60
N MET A 105 15.33 -8.58 7.72
CA MET A 105 13.89 -8.84 7.73
C MET A 105 13.11 -7.70 7.04
N PHE A 106 13.40 -6.44 7.36
CA PHE A 106 12.77 -5.28 6.71
C PHE A 106 12.99 -5.27 5.20
N ARG A 107 14.21 -5.61 4.74
CA ARG A 107 14.51 -5.72 3.32
C ARG A 107 13.66 -6.79 2.66
N ASP A 108 13.58 -7.97 3.26
CA ASP A 108 12.89 -9.10 2.64
C ASP A 108 11.37 -8.88 2.61
N ILE A 109 10.79 -8.30 3.66
CA ILE A 109 9.37 -7.88 3.65
C ILE A 109 9.14 -6.82 2.57
N HIS A 110 10.02 -5.83 2.44
CA HIS A 110 9.94 -4.80 1.40
C HIS A 110 10.04 -5.41 -0.01
N TYR A 111 10.94 -6.38 -0.20
CA TYR A 111 11.09 -7.08 -1.46
C TYR A 111 9.83 -7.87 -1.82
N ALA A 112 9.27 -8.62 -0.86
CA ALA A 112 8.00 -9.34 -1.04
C ALA A 112 6.84 -8.37 -1.35
N HIS A 113 6.75 -7.24 -0.64
CA HIS A 113 5.76 -6.19 -0.91
C HIS A 113 5.93 -5.57 -2.31
N SER A 114 7.17 -5.34 -2.73
CA SER A 114 7.50 -4.79 -4.06
C SER A 114 7.09 -5.74 -5.18
N ILE A 115 7.36 -7.03 -5.04
CA ILE A 115 6.90 -8.06 -5.97
C ILE A 115 5.37 -8.10 -6.01
N ALA A 116 4.71 -8.23 -4.86
CA ALA A 116 3.25 -8.28 -4.79
C ALA A 116 2.59 -7.02 -5.40
N SER A 117 3.17 -5.84 -5.17
CA SER A 117 2.70 -4.58 -5.78
C SER A 117 2.88 -4.56 -7.30
N ARG A 118 3.97 -5.13 -7.82
CA ARG A 118 4.23 -5.23 -9.26
C ARG A 118 3.31 -6.23 -9.93
N ASP A 119 3.08 -7.38 -9.31
CA ASP A 119 2.18 -8.41 -9.81
C ASP A 119 0.73 -7.92 -9.82
N ALA A 120 0.29 -7.23 -8.77
CA ALA A 120 -1.02 -6.60 -8.71
C ALA A 120 -1.19 -5.52 -9.79
N GLU A 121 -0.18 -4.66 -9.99
CA GLU A 121 -0.21 -3.67 -11.09
C GLU A 121 -0.32 -4.36 -12.44
N ARG A 122 0.48 -5.41 -12.66
CA ARG A 122 0.48 -6.16 -13.93
C ARG A 122 -0.89 -6.78 -14.20
N GLN A 123 -1.49 -7.45 -13.23
CA GLN A 123 -2.82 -8.05 -13.37
C GLN A 123 -3.89 -7.00 -13.70
N LEU A 124 -3.83 -5.82 -13.07
CA LEU A 124 -4.76 -4.73 -13.35
C LEU A 124 -4.56 -4.17 -14.76
N ARG A 125 -3.30 -3.99 -15.20
CA ARG A 125 -2.99 -3.54 -16.57
C ARG A 125 -3.43 -4.55 -17.63
N GLU A 126 -3.20 -5.84 -17.41
CA GLU A 126 -3.71 -6.90 -18.28
C GLU A 126 -5.26 -6.87 -18.34
N GLY A 127 -5.93 -6.58 -17.22
CA GLY A 127 -7.37 -6.34 -17.19
C GLY A 127 -7.80 -5.13 -18.04
N MET A 128 -7.06 -4.03 -17.98
CA MET A 128 -7.33 -2.83 -18.79
C MET A 128 -7.16 -3.09 -20.28
N GLU A 129 -6.12 -3.85 -20.66
CA GLU A 129 -5.89 -4.28 -22.05
C GLU A 129 -7.06 -5.12 -22.57
N ARG A 130 -7.49 -6.13 -21.81
CA ARG A 130 -8.67 -6.94 -22.16
C ARG A 130 -9.94 -6.11 -22.29
N ASN A 131 -10.18 -5.19 -21.36
CA ASN A 131 -11.34 -4.30 -21.42
C ASN A 131 -11.30 -3.39 -22.66
N ARG A 132 -10.12 -2.88 -23.03
CA ARG A 132 -9.92 -2.09 -24.25
C ARG A 132 -10.19 -2.91 -25.51
N GLU A 133 -9.72 -4.16 -25.55
CA GLU A 133 -10.03 -5.07 -26.66
C GLU A 133 -11.52 -5.35 -26.78
N ASP A 134 -12.20 -5.60 -25.65
CA ASP A 134 -13.63 -5.91 -25.64
C ASP A 134 -14.47 -4.69 -26.00
N TYR A 135 -14.05 -3.49 -25.60
CA TYR A 135 -14.61 -2.23 -26.07
C TYR A 135 -14.46 -2.09 -27.59
N ALA A 136 -13.25 -2.29 -28.12
CA ALA A 136 -13.00 -2.21 -29.56
C ALA A 136 -13.82 -3.25 -30.35
N LYS A 137 -13.95 -4.48 -29.84
CA LYS A 137 -14.81 -5.53 -30.41
C LYS A 137 -16.28 -5.11 -30.38
N ALA A 138 -16.77 -4.59 -29.25
CA ALA A 138 -18.15 -4.17 -29.12
C ALA A 138 -18.51 -3.03 -30.10
N VAL A 139 -17.63 -2.04 -30.25
CA VAL A 139 -17.80 -0.96 -31.24
C VAL A 139 -17.76 -1.52 -32.66
N ARG A 140 -16.76 -2.33 -33.00
CA ARG A 140 -16.60 -2.89 -34.35
C ARG A 140 -17.80 -3.75 -34.76
N TYR A 141 -18.26 -4.65 -33.88
CA TYR A 141 -19.43 -5.48 -34.16
C TYR A 141 -20.72 -4.66 -34.16
N GLY A 142 -20.88 -3.71 -33.23
CA GLY A 142 -22.01 -2.80 -33.20
C GLY A 142 -22.17 -2.03 -34.51
N LEU A 143 -21.07 -1.46 -35.03
CA LEU A 143 -21.03 -0.77 -36.32
C LEU A 143 -21.25 -1.72 -37.49
N PHE A 144 -20.62 -2.89 -37.50
CA PHE A 144 -20.83 -3.91 -38.53
C PHE A 144 -22.31 -4.28 -38.66
N PHE A 145 -23.00 -4.50 -37.54
CA PHE A 145 -24.43 -4.80 -37.54
C PHE A 145 -25.29 -3.62 -38.00
N ILE A 146 -24.91 -2.38 -37.71
CA ILE A 146 -25.58 -1.20 -38.30
C ILE A 146 -25.43 -1.22 -39.82
N PHE A 147 -24.21 -1.35 -40.34
CA PHE A 147 -23.96 -1.35 -41.79
C PHE A 147 -24.64 -2.52 -42.51
N ALA A 148 -24.64 -3.70 -41.89
CA ALA A 148 -25.38 -4.85 -42.40
C ALA A 148 -26.89 -4.56 -42.43
N GLY A 149 -27.46 -4.05 -41.33
CA GLY A 149 -28.86 -3.66 -41.24
C GLY A 149 -29.27 -2.64 -42.32
N VAL A 150 -28.48 -1.59 -42.51
CA VAL A 150 -28.70 -0.56 -43.54
C VAL A 150 -28.64 -1.17 -44.94
N SER A 151 -27.65 -2.01 -45.22
CA SER A 151 -27.54 -2.71 -46.51
C SER A 151 -28.79 -3.54 -46.83
N PHE A 152 -29.34 -4.26 -45.84
CA PHE A 152 -30.57 -5.03 -46.03
C PHE A 152 -31.82 -4.16 -46.21
N ILE A 153 -31.88 -2.97 -45.58
CA ILE A 153 -32.95 -1.99 -45.82
C ILE A 153 -32.91 -1.49 -47.27
N VAL A 154 -31.72 -1.19 -47.79
CA VAL A 154 -31.56 -0.76 -49.19
C VAL A 154 -32.02 -1.85 -50.16
N ILE A 155 -31.65 -3.10 -49.92
CA ILE A 155 -32.07 -4.25 -50.75
C ILE A 155 -33.59 -4.44 -50.70
N TRP A 156 -34.20 -4.29 -49.52
CA TRP A 156 -35.65 -4.36 -49.36
C TRP A 156 -36.35 -3.28 -50.19
N LEU A 157 -35.86 -2.04 -50.18
CA LEU A 157 -36.45 -0.94 -50.95
C LEU A 157 -36.26 -1.08 -52.47
N ALA A 158 -35.14 -1.66 -52.91
CA ALA A 158 -34.82 -1.83 -54.33
C ALA A 158 -35.58 -3.00 -54.99
N THR A 159 -36.14 -3.93 -54.21
CA THR A 159 -36.71 -5.19 -54.73
C THR A 159 -38.20 -5.31 -54.38
N PRO A 160 -39.12 -5.09 -55.34
CA PRO A 160 -40.57 -5.09 -55.09
C PRO A 160 -41.13 -6.42 -54.57
N SER A 161 -40.49 -7.54 -54.92
CA SER A 161 -40.85 -8.91 -54.53
C SER A 161 -39.95 -9.49 -53.43
N ALA A 162 -39.37 -8.63 -52.58
CA ALA A 162 -38.49 -9.10 -51.49
C ALA A 162 -39.22 -10.08 -50.54
N HIS A 163 -38.63 -11.27 -50.36
CA HIS A 163 -39.10 -12.27 -49.40
C HIS A 163 -39.14 -11.71 -47.97
N LEU A 164 -40.06 -12.24 -47.16
CA LEU A 164 -40.31 -11.81 -45.77
C LEU A 164 -39.04 -11.84 -44.90
N ILE A 165 -38.10 -12.76 -45.18
CA ILE A 165 -36.81 -12.89 -44.51
C ILE A 165 -35.96 -11.61 -44.66
N VAL A 166 -35.95 -11.00 -45.84
CA VAL A 166 -35.19 -9.76 -46.12
C VAL A 166 -35.74 -8.58 -45.31
N LYS A 167 -37.02 -8.61 -44.97
CA LYS A 167 -37.68 -7.58 -44.14
C LYS A 167 -37.39 -7.75 -42.64
N LEU A 168 -37.15 -8.98 -42.17
CA LEU A 168 -36.86 -9.28 -40.76
C LEU A 168 -35.37 -9.09 -40.40
N LEU A 169 -34.45 -9.32 -41.35
CA LEU A 169 -33.02 -9.20 -41.14
C LEU A 169 -32.57 -7.82 -40.59
N PRO A 170 -33.08 -6.67 -41.08
CA PRO A 170 -32.78 -5.37 -40.50
C PRO A 170 -33.13 -5.25 -39.02
N ALA A 171 -34.29 -5.79 -38.61
CA ALA A 171 -34.73 -5.77 -37.21
C ALA A 171 -33.80 -6.62 -36.33
N LEU A 172 -33.38 -7.79 -36.83
CA LEU A 172 -32.43 -8.67 -36.16
C LEU A 172 -31.06 -8.00 -35.99
N TYR A 173 -30.54 -7.36 -37.04
CA TYR A 173 -29.27 -6.64 -36.99
C TYR A 173 -29.32 -5.41 -36.08
N CYS A 174 -30.44 -4.68 -36.07
CA CYS A 174 -30.68 -3.58 -35.15
C CYS A 174 -30.66 -4.06 -33.70
N TRP A 175 -31.32 -5.19 -33.41
CA TRP A 175 -31.32 -5.81 -32.09
C TRP A 175 -29.91 -6.23 -31.65
N PHE A 176 -29.14 -6.89 -32.53
CA PHE A 176 -27.75 -7.23 -32.23
C PHE A 176 -26.89 -5.99 -31.98
N SER A 177 -27.00 -4.97 -32.83
CA SER A 177 -26.28 -3.71 -32.65
C SER A 177 -26.58 -3.07 -31.30
N LEU A 178 -27.87 -2.95 -30.94
CA LEU A 178 -28.28 -2.40 -29.66
C LEU A 178 -27.70 -3.18 -28.47
N ARG A 179 -27.63 -4.52 -28.57
CA ARG A 179 -26.99 -5.35 -27.54
C ARG A 179 -25.50 -5.05 -27.38
N TYR A 180 -24.77 -4.80 -28.46
CA TYR A 180 -23.35 -4.42 -28.39
C TYR A 180 -23.16 -3.01 -27.83
N PHE A 181 -23.96 -2.03 -28.25
CA PHE A 181 -23.90 -0.67 -27.71
C PHE A 181 -24.31 -0.61 -26.23
N HIS A 182 -25.28 -1.41 -25.81
CA HIS A 182 -25.70 -1.48 -24.40
C HIS A 182 -24.62 -2.04 -23.48
N LYS A 183 -23.62 -2.77 -23.99
CA LYS A 183 -22.48 -3.24 -23.21
C LYS A 183 -21.41 -2.16 -22.97
N LEU A 184 -21.32 -1.12 -23.80
CA LEU A 184 -20.27 -0.10 -23.71
C LEU A 184 -20.22 0.61 -22.34
N PRO A 185 -21.36 1.04 -21.75
CA PRO A 185 -21.33 1.70 -20.44
C PRO A 185 -20.82 0.80 -19.31
N ALA A 186 -20.97 -0.52 -19.44
CA ALA A 186 -20.44 -1.46 -18.45
C ALA A 186 -18.91 -1.58 -18.57
N LEU A 187 -18.39 -1.61 -19.80
CA LEU A 187 -16.95 -1.64 -20.08
C LEU A 187 -16.25 -0.33 -19.65
N ASP A 188 -16.92 0.82 -19.78
CA ASP A 188 -16.40 2.11 -19.28
C ASP A 188 -16.29 2.10 -17.75
N LYS A 189 -17.33 1.64 -17.05
CA LYS A 189 -17.30 1.50 -15.58
C LYS A 189 -16.22 0.52 -15.11
N GLU A 190 -16.01 -0.57 -15.85
CA GLU A 190 -14.95 -1.53 -15.56
C GLU A 190 -13.56 -0.91 -15.76
N HIS A 191 -13.36 -0.14 -16.84
CA HIS A 191 -12.13 0.60 -17.05
C HIS A 191 -11.82 1.57 -15.90
N ASP A 192 -12.81 2.34 -15.46
CA ASP A 192 -12.66 3.27 -14.34
C ASP A 192 -12.30 2.56 -13.04
N LYS A 193 -12.94 1.42 -12.76
CA LYS A 193 -12.63 0.59 -11.60
C LYS A 193 -11.20 0.05 -11.63
N LEU A 194 -10.75 -0.44 -12.79
CA LEU A 194 -9.37 -0.91 -12.97
C LEU A 194 -8.36 0.22 -12.79
N THR A 195 -8.67 1.40 -13.32
CA THR A 195 -7.85 2.61 -13.17
C THR A 195 -7.72 3.03 -11.71
N GLN A 196 -8.82 3.02 -10.94
CA GLN A 196 -8.79 3.25 -9.49
C GLN A 196 -7.93 2.21 -8.77
N GLY A 197 -8.05 0.93 -9.15
CA GLY A 197 -7.22 -0.14 -8.61
C GLY A 197 -5.72 0.10 -8.83
N VAL A 198 -5.32 0.53 -10.03
CA VAL A 198 -3.92 0.85 -10.34
C VAL A 198 -3.44 2.02 -9.46
N ASN A 199 -4.25 3.07 -9.35
CA ASN A 199 -3.91 4.22 -8.50
C ASN A 199 -3.74 3.83 -7.03
N ASP A 200 -4.58 2.94 -6.51
CA ASP A 200 -4.46 2.44 -5.14
C ASP A 200 -3.17 1.64 -4.92
N VAL A 201 -2.80 0.78 -5.88
CA VAL A 201 -1.54 0.02 -5.83
C VAL A 201 -0.34 0.96 -5.87
N LEU A 202 -0.36 1.96 -6.77
CA LEU A 202 0.72 2.94 -6.87
C LEU A 202 0.83 3.82 -5.62
N ARG A 203 -0.28 4.20 -5.01
CA ARG A 203 -0.32 4.98 -3.77
C ARG A 203 0.27 4.21 -2.58
N ARG A 204 0.02 2.90 -2.52
CA ARG A 204 0.53 2.02 -1.45
C ARG A 204 1.95 1.52 -1.71
N ARG A 205 2.49 1.69 -2.91
CA ARG A 205 3.82 1.20 -3.25
C ARG A 205 4.90 1.93 -2.44
N VAL A 206 5.74 1.15 -1.75
CA VAL A 206 6.99 1.64 -1.17
C VAL A 206 8.13 1.43 -2.17
N ASN A 207 8.53 2.49 -2.87
CA ASN A 207 9.55 2.40 -3.93
C ASN A 207 10.95 2.06 -3.39
N SER A 208 11.33 2.66 -2.26
CA SER A 208 12.64 2.48 -1.65
C SER A 208 12.59 2.68 -0.13
N LEU A 209 13.52 2.02 0.56
CA LEU A 209 13.69 2.17 2.01
C LEU A 209 14.73 3.25 2.32
N ASN A 210 14.37 4.15 3.23
CA ASN A 210 15.30 5.14 3.78
C ASN A 210 16.07 4.51 4.94
N TRP A 211 17.12 3.76 4.61
CA TRP A 211 17.93 2.99 5.57
C TRP A 211 18.48 3.85 6.71
N LYS A 212 18.96 5.06 6.41
CA LYS A 212 19.50 5.99 7.42
C LYS A 212 18.46 6.31 8.50
N THR A 213 17.25 6.65 8.08
CA THR A 213 16.15 6.99 9.01
C THR A 213 15.62 5.75 9.71
N LEU A 214 15.55 4.61 9.01
CA LEU A 214 15.13 3.33 9.58
C LEU A 214 16.07 2.90 10.71
N ILE A 215 17.38 2.89 10.47
CA ILE A 215 18.41 2.57 11.46
C ILE A 215 18.31 3.51 12.66
N HIS A 216 18.24 4.82 12.41
CA HIS A 216 18.16 5.82 13.48
C HIS A 216 16.94 5.61 14.37
N LYS A 217 15.75 5.43 13.78
CA LYS A 217 14.50 5.24 14.52
C LYS A 217 14.46 3.89 15.23
N LEU A 218 14.95 2.82 14.61
CA LEU A 218 15.07 1.52 15.26
C LEU A 218 16.00 1.60 16.46
N ALA A 219 17.14 2.28 16.33
CA ALA A 219 18.08 2.45 17.44
C ALA A 219 17.47 3.22 18.62
N LEU A 220 16.63 4.23 18.35
CA LEU A 220 15.87 4.95 19.37
C LEU A 220 14.77 4.09 19.99
N VAL A 221 13.94 3.44 19.16
CA VAL A 221 12.83 2.60 19.61
C VAL A 221 13.36 1.45 20.45
N LEU A 222 14.39 0.72 20.02
CA LEU A 222 14.98 -0.41 20.75
C LEU A 222 15.84 0.03 21.94
N GLY A 223 16.18 1.32 22.04
CA GLY A 223 17.00 1.86 23.12
C GLY A 223 18.50 1.55 22.97
N TYR A 224 18.95 1.20 21.76
CA TYR A 224 20.37 0.96 21.47
C TYR A 224 21.17 2.26 21.37
N LYS A 225 20.49 3.40 21.16
CA LYS A 225 21.09 4.73 21.14
C LYS A 225 20.42 5.62 22.17
N ARG A 226 21.21 6.22 23.06
CA ARG A 226 20.79 7.32 23.94
C ARG A 226 21.23 8.63 23.32
N VAL A 227 20.29 9.56 23.10
CA VAL A 227 20.61 10.92 22.64
C VAL A 227 20.60 11.82 23.86
N ALA A 228 21.76 12.41 24.19
CA ALA A 228 21.86 13.35 25.30
C ALA A 228 20.94 14.56 25.06
N GLY A 229 20.10 14.90 26.05
CA GLY A 229 19.20 16.06 26.00
C GLY A 229 17.87 15.87 25.26
N VAL A 230 17.56 14.66 24.75
CA VAL A 230 16.25 14.35 24.18
C VAL A 230 15.58 13.27 25.01
N GLU A 231 14.47 13.62 25.66
CA GLU A 231 13.56 12.62 26.22
C GLU A 231 12.95 11.86 25.04
N VAL A 232 13.38 10.61 24.85
CA VAL A 232 12.87 9.74 23.78
C VAL A 232 11.49 9.18 24.19
N PHE A 233 11.23 9.12 25.49
CA PHE A 233 10.06 8.50 26.09
C PHE A 233 9.37 9.49 27.02
N ASP A 234 8.06 9.65 26.81
CA ASP A 234 7.21 10.37 27.74
C ASP A 234 6.85 9.40 28.88
N VAL A 235 7.38 9.66 30.07
CA VAL A 235 6.98 8.95 31.28
C VAL A 235 5.78 9.73 31.81
N ASP A 236 4.58 9.18 31.67
CA ASP A 236 3.42 9.64 32.44
C ASP A 236 3.72 9.29 33.91
N ILE A 237 4.51 10.12 34.58
CA ILE A 237 4.72 10.04 36.02
C ILE A 237 3.42 10.56 36.62
N ASP A 238 2.55 9.65 37.05
CA ASP A 238 1.41 9.99 37.89
C ASP A 238 1.94 10.75 39.12
N HIS A 239 1.84 12.07 39.09
CA HIS A 239 2.28 12.95 40.18
C HIS A 239 1.53 12.67 41.50
N GLU A 240 0.45 11.88 41.47
CA GLU A 240 -0.23 11.38 42.66
C GLU A 240 0.56 10.29 43.42
N GLN A 241 1.44 9.54 42.76
CA GLN A 241 2.26 8.51 43.43
C GLN A 241 3.48 9.09 44.14
N ILE A 242 4.13 10.11 43.56
CA ILE A 242 5.29 10.78 44.19
C ILE A 242 4.87 11.52 45.46
N ASN A 243 3.68 12.12 45.47
CA ASN A 243 3.14 12.76 46.67
C ASN A 243 2.68 11.78 47.75
N ARG A 244 2.58 10.46 47.49
CA ARG A 244 2.28 9.47 48.54
C ARG A 244 3.52 8.82 49.13
N SER A 245 4.63 8.75 48.38
CA SER A 245 5.90 8.20 48.89
C SER A 245 6.75 9.22 49.66
N ALA A 246 6.47 10.52 49.55
CA ALA A 246 7.14 11.56 50.33
C ALA A 246 6.61 11.72 51.77
N TYR A 247 5.55 10.97 52.14
CA TYR A 247 4.91 11.02 53.46
C TYR A 247 4.94 9.69 54.22
N HIS A 248 5.84 8.76 53.84
CA HIS A 248 6.12 7.55 54.61
C HIS A 248 7.61 7.45 54.96
#